data_AF-A0A0G0YQK2-F1
#
_entry.id   AF-A0A0G0YQK2-F1
#
_cell.length_a   1.000
_cell.length_b   1.000
_cell.length_c   1.000
_cell.angle_alpha   90.00
_cell.angle_beta   90.00
_cell.angle_gamma   90.00
#
_symmetry.space_group_name_H-M   'P 1'
#
loop_
_entity.id
_entity.type
_entity.pdbx_description
1 polymer ?
#
loop_
_entity_poly.entity_id
_entity_poly.type
_entity_poly.pdbx_seq_one_letter_code
_entity_poly.pdbx_strand_id
1 'polypeptide(L)'
;MNTSNVDNLINQLKQLQSDFHATFGVTDIITNSKIFEILIANSLDHILIPGHSGSRDAKDATGKEFEYKHYKESSSNHSWTFNDFSDTTITKLANTKAVIFAHIQDADLPFPKFDWYYEVSGRVISDYLAKATRKIKNNRKMINVSPKQIEERMGLTKQIVSHSSGRYSSWIKRIIDVAGKIEIEVGTVGILTSNKFWEVLVALKLGHRVQSEQAKHDATDKAGNMYEYKVAKGSSWSFQDISNDVLRKYLSDQNIILACVDKDDFLVKKIYVANTKKIVGLLRKKLREKKRRYSLLGKEVRRKQISLTVKDLRNIRTKLIYSAD
;
A
#
# COMPACT_ATOMS: atom_id res chain seq x y z
N MET A 1 -13.02 0.45 25.44
CA MET A 1 -13.51 0.29 24.06
C MET A 1 -14.71 -0.63 24.13
N ASN A 2 -15.86 -0.21 23.63
CA ASN A 2 -17.01 -1.08 23.49
C ASN A 2 -16.77 -1.96 22.26
N THR A 3 -16.19 -3.14 22.46
CA THR A 3 -15.79 -4.06 21.39
C THR A 3 -16.93 -4.40 20.44
N SER A 4 -18.17 -4.43 20.95
CA SER A 4 -19.37 -4.70 20.17
C SER A 4 -19.64 -3.69 19.05
N ASN A 5 -19.30 -2.40 19.24
CA ASN A 5 -19.55 -1.38 18.21
C ASN A 5 -18.53 -1.48 17.06
N VAL A 6 -17.25 -1.70 17.39
CA VAL A 6 -16.17 -1.81 16.41
C VAL A 6 -16.33 -3.06 15.54
N ASP A 7 -16.70 -4.19 16.15
CA ASP A 7 -16.95 -5.43 15.42
C ASP A 7 -18.10 -5.28 14.41
N ASN A 8 -19.16 -4.56 14.78
CA ASN A 8 -20.27 -4.26 13.87
C ASN A 8 -19.83 -3.39 12.69
N LEU A 9 -19.00 -2.37 12.92
CA LEU A 9 -18.47 -1.52 11.84
C LEU A 9 -17.52 -2.30 10.91
N ILE A 10 -16.68 -3.17 11.46
CA ILE A 10 -15.81 -4.06 10.68
C ILE A 10 -16.65 -4.98 9.79
N ASN A 11 -17.74 -5.55 10.33
CA ASN A 11 -18.66 -6.39 9.56
C ASN A 11 -19.38 -5.60 8.45
N GLN A 12 -19.76 -4.34 8.71
CA GLN A 12 -20.31 -3.47 7.66
C GLN A 12 -19.29 -3.22 6.55
N LEU A 13 -18.02 -2.98 6.89
CA LEU A 13 -16.96 -2.78 5.90
C LEU A 13 -16.67 -4.07 5.11
N LYS A 14 -16.72 -5.24 5.77
CA LYS A 14 -16.64 -6.55 5.11
C LYS A 14 -17.76 -6.74 4.09
N GLN A 15 -18.99 -6.40 4.48
CA GLN A 15 -20.15 -6.48 3.60
C GLN A 15 -19.97 -5.56 2.39
N LEU A 16 -19.51 -4.31 2.61
CA LEU A 16 -19.21 -3.39 1.51
C LEU A 16 -18.18 -3.94 0.53
N GLN A 17 -17.09 -4.57 1.00
CA GLN A 17 -16.12 -5.22 0.11
C GLN A 17 -16.76 -6.37 -0.67
N SER A 18 -17.56 -7.21 0.00
CA SER A 18 -18.22 -8.36 -0.62
C SER A 18 -19.20 -7.92 -1.71
N ASP A 19 -20.03 -6.91 -1.43
CA ASP A 19 -20.98 -6.37 -2.39
C ASP A 19 -20.26 -5.65 -3.55
N PHE A 20 -19.19 -4.92 -3.26
CA PHE A 20 -18.38 -4.24 -4.28
C PHE A 20 -17.69 -5.27 -5.21
N HIS A 21 -17.19 -6.37 -4.65
CA HIS A 21 -16.65 -7.47 -5.43
C HIS A 21 -17.73 -8.12 -6.30
N ALA A 22 -18.90 -8.42 -5.75
CA ALA A 22 -20.01 -9.00 -6.51
C ALA A 22 -20.47 -8.08 -7.66
N THR A 23 -20.43 -6.77 -7.46
CA THR A 23 -20.90 -5.78 -8.44
C THR A 23 -19.84 -5.46 -9.51
N PHE A 24 -18.56 -5.34 -9.12
CA PHE A 24 -17.50 -4.80 -9.99
C PHE A 24 -16.31 -5.73 -10.18
N GLY A 25 -16.28 -6.90 -9.53
CA GLY A 25 -15.18 -7.87 -9.61
C GLY A 25 -13.92 -7.49 -8.80
N VAL A 26 -13.89 -6.33 -8.14
CA VAL A 26 -12.72 -5.86 -7.38
C VAL A 26 -12.69 -6.47 -5.98
N THR A 27 -11.66 -7.28 -5.68
CA THR A 27 -11.58 -8.11 -4.46
C THR A 27 -11.03 -7.40 -3.23
N ASP A 28 -10.30 -6.30 -3.41
CA ASP A 28 -9.68 -5.55 -2.30
C ASP A 28 -9.93 -4.08 -2.57
N ILE A 29 -10.68 -3.43 -1.67
CA ILE A 29 -11.00 -1.98 -1.73
C ILE A 29 -10.30 -1.20 -0.61
N ILE A 30 -9.55 -1.88 0.25
CA ILE A 30 -9.03 -1.36 1.51
C ILE A 30 -7.52 -1.13 1.46
N THR A 31 -6.79 -2.06 0.84
CA THR A 31 -5.32 -2.06 0.89
C THR A 31 -4.72 -1.05 -0.10
N ASN A 32 -3.51 -0.56 0.21
CA ASN A 32 -2.62 0.18 -0.69
C ASN A 32 -3.27 1.43 -1.31
N SER A 33 -4.18 2.06 -0.57
CA SER A 33 -4.85 3.29 -1.02
C SER A 33 -5.76 3.09 -2.23
N LYS A 34 -6.27 1.87 -2.43
CA LYS A 34 -7.20 1.51 -3.50
C LYS A 34 -8.41 2.43 -3.58
N ILE A 35 -8.85 2.97 -2.44
CA ILE A 35 -9.93 3.96 -2.38
C ILE A 35 -9.69 5.18 -3.30
N PHE A 36 -8.45 5.61 -3.49
CA PHE A 36 -8.16 6.73 -4.40
C PHE A 36 -8.24 6.33 -5.87
N GLU A 37 -7.90 5.09 -6.23
CA GLU A 37 -8.13 4.59 -7.59
C GLU A 37 -9.62 4.52 -7.91
N ILE A 38 -10.45 4.09 -6.93
CA ILE A 38 -11.91 4.09 -7.05
C ILE A 38 -12.43 5.53 -7.23
N LEU A 39 -11.89 6.49 -6.47
CA LEU A 39 -12.23 7.91 -6.57
C LEU A 39 -11.88 8.49 -7.95
N ILE A 40 -10.65 8.24 -8.45
CA ILE A 40 -10.22 8.68 -9.78
C ILE A 40 -11.11 8.08 -10.86
N ALA A 41 -11.36 6.77 -10.79
CA ALA A 41 -12.21 6.08 -11.75
C ALA A 41 -13.65 6.62 -11.73
N ASN A 42 -14.16 6.98 -10.55
CA ASN A 42 -15.48 7.58 -10.42
C ASN A 42 -15.58 8.93 -11.14
N SER A 43 -14.62 9.82 -10.92
CA SER A 43 -14.63 11.17 -11.47
C SER A 43 -14.36 11.24 -12.97
N LEU A 44 -13.66 10.25 -13.52
CA LEU A 44 -13.35 10.18 -14.96
C LEU A 44 -14.27 9.22 -15.73
N ASP A 45 -15.31 8.69 -15.08
CA ASP A 45 -16.19 7.64 -15.61
C ASP A 45 -15.44 6.43 -16.20
N HIS A 46 -14.36 6.03 -15.54
CA HIS A 46 -13.61 4.84 -15.89
C HIS A 46 -14.16 3.60 -15.18
N ILE A 47 -14.00 2.45 -15.82
CA ILE A 47 -14.33 1.12 -15.32
C ILE A 47 -13.08 0.52 -14.69
N LEU A 48 -13.11 0.21 -13.39
CA LEU A 48 -11.99 -0.44 -12.72
C LEU A 48 -11.71 -1.79 -13.37
N ILE A 49 -10.44 -2.11 -13.57
CA ILE A 49 -10.04 -3.43 -14.05
C ILE A 49 -9.87 -4.35 -12.82
N PRO A 50 -10.62 -5.46 -12.74
CA PRO A 50 -10.39 -6.48 -11.72
C PRO A 50 -9.01 -7.08 -11.94
N GLY A 51 -8.05 -6.85 -11.05
CA GLY A 51 -6.68 -7.28 -11.29
C GLY A 51 -5.74 -7.19 -10.10
N HIS A 52 -4.66 -7.96 -10.19
CA HIS A 52 -3.54 -7.98 -9.26
C HIS A 52 -2.38 -7.14 -9.85
N SER A 53 -1.31 -6.95 -9.06
CA SER A 53 -0.12 -6.22 -9.49
C SER A 53 0.33 -6.58 -10.91
N GLY A 54 0.33 -5.59 -11.82
CA GLY A 54 0.75 -5.75 -13.21
C GLY A 54 -0.36 -5.58 -14.25
N SER A 55 -1.63 -5.56 -13.85
CA SER A 55 -2.73 -5.03 -14.68
C SER A 55 -2.73 -3.50 -14.67
N ARG A 56 -3.42 -2.89 -15.63
CA ARG A 56 -3.81 -1.48 -15.57
C ARG A 56 -4.91 -1.27 -14.53
N ASP A 57 -5.09 -0.02 -14.14
CA ASP A 57 -5.98 0.33 -13.03
C ASP A 57 -7.45 0.43 -13.48
N ALA A 58 -7.67 0.96 -14.69
CA ALA A 58 -9.01 1.13 -15.23
C ALA A 58 -9.05 1.15 -16.77
N LYS A 59 -10.25 1.18 -17.33
CA LYS A 59 -10.52 1.35 -18.76
C LYS A 59 -11.73 2.26 -19.01
N ASP A 60 -11.81 2.90 -20.17
CA ASP A 60 -13.04 3.60 -20.57
C ASP A 60 -14.08 2.64 -21.19
N ALA A 61 -15.23 3.18 -21.59
CA ALA A 61 -16.30 2.43 -22.26
C ALA A 61 -15.88 1.79 -23.59
N THR A 62 -14.80 2.28 -24.23
CA THR A 62 -14.25 1.71 -25.48
C THR A 62 -13.21 0.62 -25.21
N GLY A 63 -12.94 0.31 -23.94
CA GLY A 63 -11.96 -0.68 -23.52
C GLY A 63 -10.52 -0.18 -23.52
N LYS A 64 -10.28 1.12 -23.68
CA LYS A 64 -8.93 1.68 -23.62
C LYS A 64 -8.47 1.83 -22.18
N GLU A 65 -7.29 1.30 -21.88
CA GLU A 65 -6.79 1.18 -20.51
C GLU A 65 -6.03 2.43 -20.04
N PHE A 66 -6.08 2.65 -18.73
CA PHE A 66 -5.42 3.74 -18.01
C PHE A 66 -4.61 3.19 -16.83
N GLU A 67 -3.47 3.82 -16.60
CA GLU A 67 -2.68 3.65 -15.37
C GLU A 67 -2.88 4.88 -14.50
N TYR A 68 -3.01 4.70 -13.20
CA TYR A 68 -3.11 5.75 -12.23
C TYR A 68 -1.81 5.89 -11.45
N LYS A 69 -1.44 7.13 -11.21
CA LYS A 69 -0.50 7.53 -10.18
C LYS A 69 -1.16 8.64 -9.40
N HIS A 70 -1.06 8.57 -8.08
CA HIS A 70 -1.58 9.64 -7.24
C HIS A 70 -0.56 10.02 -6.16
N TYR A 71 -0.67 11.26 -5.68
CA TYR A 71 -0.12 11.67 -4.40
C TYR A 71 -1.20 12.46 -3.65
N LYS A 72 -1.03 12.55 -2.33
CA LYS A 72 -1.95 13.26 -1.43
C LYS A 72 -1.38 14.63 -1.07
N GLU A 73 -2.20 15.64 -0.90
CA GLU A 73 -1.77 16.97 -0.44
C GLU A 73 -1.01 16.87 0.88
N SER A 74 -1.50 16.04 1.82
CA SER A 74 -0.87 15.76 3.10
C SER A 74 0.49 15.04 3.02
N SER A 75 0.90 14.57 1.83
CA SER A 75 2.17 13.89 1.64
C SER A 75 3.35 14.86 1.66
N SER A 76 4.49 14.42 2.20
CA SER A 76 5.73 15.18 2.13
C SER A 76 6.38 15.19 0.73
N ASN A 77 5.88 14.38 -0.20
CA ASN A 77 6.36 14.31 -1.58
C ASN A 77 5.23 14.61 -2.58
N HIS A 78 5.25 15.80 -3.16
CA HIS A 78 4.30 16.23 -4.19
C HIS A 78 4.76 15.86 -5.61
N SER A 79 5.04 14.57 -5.78
CA SER A 79 5.40 13.99 -7.08
C SER A 79 4.93 12.55 -7.19
N TRP A 80 4.76 12.08 -8.41
CA TRP A 80 4.29 10.72 -8.68
C TRP A 80 5.46 9.77 -8.91
N THR A 81 5.52 8.72 -8.12
CA THR A 81 6.64 7.79 -8.11
C THR A 81 6.39 6.57 -9.01
N PHE A 82 7.31 6.32 -9.94
CA PHE A 82 7.44 5.02 -10.62
C PHE A 82 8.47 4.19 -9.88
N ASN A 83 7.98 3.17 -9.18
CA ASN A 83 8.78 2.20 -8.44
C ASN A 83 9.21 1.03 -9.34
N ASP A 84 10.39 0.47 -9.08
CA ASP A 84 10.92 -0.71 -9.78
C ASP A 84 10.89 -0.60 -11.32
N PHE A 85 11.14 0.58 -11.87
CA PHE A 85 11.13 0.73 -13.32
C PHE A 85 12.17 -0.20 -13.97
N SER A 86 11.81 -0.67 -15.15
CA SER A 86 12.62 -1.46 -16.07
C SER A 86 12.24 -1.07 -17.50
N ASP A 87 13.07 -1.43 -18.47
CA ASP A 87 12.75 -1.19 -19.88
C ASP A 87 11.42 -1.86 -20.27
N THR A 88 11.13 -3.04 -19.71
CA THR A 88 9.86 -3.74 -19.91
C THR A 88 8.67 -2.97 -19.35
N THR A 89 8.74 -2.48 -18.11
CA THR A 89 7.62 -1.73 -17.50
C THR A 89 7.41 -0.39 -18.21
N ILE A 90 8.49 0.26 -18.64
CA ILE A 90 8.42 1.51 -19.40
C ILE A 90 7.77 1.26 -20.76
N THR A 91 8.25 0.26 -21.51
CA THR A 91 7.70 -0.10 -22.83
C THR A 91 6.21 -0.45 -22.76
N LYS A 92 5.78 -1.15 -21.69
CA LYS A 92 4.35 -1.47 -21.50
C LYS A 92 3.48 -0.21 -21.39
N LEU A 93 3.98 0.91 -20.87
CA LEU A 93 3.21 2.17 -20.77
C LEU A 93 2.84 2.71 -22.15
N ALA A 94 3.63 2.46 -23.19
CA ALA A 94 3.34 2.92 -24.55
C ALA A 94 2.01 2.38 -25.11
N ASN A 95 1.50 1.27 -24.56
CA ASN A 95 0.24 0.63 -24.97
C ASN A 95 -0.98 1.11 -24.17
N THR A 96 -0.77 1.86 -23.09
CA THR A 96 -1.85 2.48 -22.31
C THR A 96 -2.36 3.72 -23.03
N LYS A 97 -3.67 4.01 -22.95
CA LYS A 97 -4.22 5.26 -23.49
C LYS A 97 -3.57 6.46 -22.82
N ALA A 98 -3.64 6.52 -21.49
CA ALA A 98 -2.96 7.53 -20.71
C ALA A 98 -2.58 7.03 -19.31
N VAL A 99 -1.55 7.67 -18.74
CA VAL A 99 -1.29 7.68 -17.30
C VAL A 99 -1.96 8.92 -16.72
N ILE A 100 -2.87 8.69 -15.77
CA ILE A 100 -3.49 9.75 -14.97
C ILE A 100 -2.59 10.06 -13.78
N PHE A 101 -2.03 11.26 -13.77
CA PHE A 101 -1.25 11.80 -12.66
C PHE A 101 -2.18 12.64 -11.78
N ALA A 102 -2.83 11.98 -10.82
CA ALA A 102 -3.89 12.53 -10.00
C ALA A 102 -3.35 13.21 -8.74
N HIS A 103 -3.91 14.37 -8.42
CA HIS A 103 -3.78 15.00 -7.12
C HIS A 103 -4.96 14.65 -6.23
N ILE A 104 -4.70 14.27 -4.99
CA ILE A 104 -5.75 14.03 -4.00
C ILE A 104 -5.63 15.07 -2.90
N GLN A 105 -6.57 16.01 -2.86
CA GLN A 105 -6.72 16.93 -1.74
C GLN A 105 -7.34 16.19 -0.56
N ASP A 106 -6.53 15.81 0.42
CA ASP A 106 -6.94 15.11 1.64
C ASP A 106 -6.67 15.91 2.92
N ALA A 107 -6.07 17.11 2.81
CA ALA A 107 -5.81 17.98 3.94
C ALA A 107 -7.07 18.77 4.31
N ASP A 108 -7.34 18.87 5.61
CA ASP A 108 -8.44 19.66 6.19
C ASP A 108 -9.84 19.37 5.62
N LEU A 109 -10.04 18.16 5.07
CA LEU A 109 -11.31 17.72 4.51
C LEU A 109 -11.83 16.47 5.22
N PRO A 110 -13.16 16.37 5.44
CA PRO A 110 -13.78 15.15 5.94
C PRO A 110 -13.72 14.01 4.90
N PHE A 111 -13.54 14.35 3.61
CA PHE A 111 -13.44 13.40 2.52
C PHE A 111 -12.38 13.86 1.51
N PRO A 112 -11.41 13.00 1.15
CA PRO A 112 -10.44 13.32 0.11
C PRO A 112 -11.11 13.62 -1.23
N LYS A 113 -10.68 14.69 -1.89
CA LYS A 113 -11.18 15.11 -3.19
C LYS A 113 -10.12 14.89 -4.26
N PHE A 114 -10.52 14.25 -5.35
CA PHE A 114 -9.77 14.29 -6.59
C PHE A 114 -10.12 15.61 -7.30
N ASP A 115 -9.20 16.58 -7.25
CA ASP A 115 -9.46 17.98 -7.61
C ASP A 115 -8.78 18.40 -8.92
N TRP A 116 -7.58 17.87 -9.22
CA TRP A 116 -6.89 18.12 -10.47
C TRP A 116 -5.96 16.97 -10.88
N TYR A 117 -5.58 16.93 -12.17
CA TYR A 117 -4.68 15.91 -12.72
C TYR A 117 -3.94 16.36 -13.97
N TYR A 118 -2.99 15.55 -14.39
CA TYR A 118 -2.53 15.50 -15.78
C TYR A 118 -2.92 14.19 -16.43
N GLU A 119 -3.44 14.25 -17.65
CA GLU A 119 -3.58 13.10 -18.53
C GLU A 119 -2.39 13.09 -19.49
N VAL A 120 -1.51 12.11 -19.35
CA VAL A 120 -0.32 11.99 -20.20
C VAL A 120 -0.46 10.72 -21.02
N SER A 121 -0.45 10.82 -22.35
CA SER A 121 -0.56 9.63 -23.20
C SER A 121 0.53 8.60 -22.87
N GLY A 122 0.18 7.31 -22.98
CA GLY A 122 1.10 6.22 -22.62
C GLY A 122 2.44 6.28 -23.38
N ARG A 123 2.41 6.72 -24.65
CA ARG A 123 3.62 6.91 -25.47
C ARG A 123 4.50 8.05 -24.94
N VAL A 124 3.92 9.21 -24.65
CA VAL A 124 4.67 10.39 -24.17
C VAL A 124 5.39 10.09 -22.87
N ILE A 125 4.70 9.47 -21.90
CA ILE A 125 5.33 9.13 -20.62
C ILE A 125 6.35 8.00 -20.76
N SER A 126 6.11 7.02 -21.62
CA SER A 126 7.08 5.97 -21.94
C SER A 126 8.38 6.57 -22.48
N ASP A 127 8.29 7.46 -23.46
CA ASP A 127 9.46 8.11 -24.07
C ASP A 127 10.21 8.99 -23.08
N TYR A 128 9.48 9.74 -22.24
CA TYR A 128 10.07 10.52 -21.17
C TYR A 128 10.85 9.63 -20.20
N LEU A 129 10.23 8.56 -19.69
CA LEU A 129 10.85 7.65 -18.74
C LEU A 129 12.05 6.93 -19.36
N ALA A 130 11.95 6.50 -20.62
CA ALA A 130 13.05 5.85 -21.34
C ALA A 130 14.29 6.74 -21.48
N LYS A 131 14.12 8.07 -21.53
CA LYS A 131 15.23 9.04 -21.52
C LYS A 131 15.70 9.34 -20.09
N ALA A 132 14.75 9.67 -19.20
CA ALA A 132 15.04 10.14 -17.85
C ALA A 132 15.69 9.08 -16.96
N THR A 133 15.38 7.80 -17.19
CA THR A 133 15.88 6.69 -16.37
C THR A 133 17.27 6.19 -16.74
N ARG A 134 17.81 6.53 -17.93
CA ARG A 134 19.15 6.08 -18.38
C ARG A 134 20.27 6.46 -17.40
N LYS A 135 20.13 7.61 -16.75
CA LYS A 135 21.13 8.15 -15.81
C LYS A 135 20.91 7.66 -14.36
N ILE A 136 19.83 6.94 -14.08
CA ILE A 136 19.48 6.53 -12.72
C ILE A 136 20.24 5.25 -12.34
N LYS A 137 21.23 5.44 -11.46
CA LYS A 137 22.02 4.38 -10.86
C LYS A 137 21.46 3.88 -9.52
N ASN A 138 20.34 4.42 -9.02
CA ASN A 138 19.82 4.02 -7.72
C ASN A 138 19.35 2.54 -7.73
N ASN A 139 19.60 1.85 -6.62
CA ASN A 139 19.29 0.43 -6.46
C ASN A 139 17.79 0.14 -6.39
N ARG A 140 16.96 1.13 -6.03
CA ARG A 140 15.50 0.96 -5.98
C ARG A 140 14.84 1.01 -7.36
N LYS A 141 15.55 1.53 -8.38
CA LYS A 141 15.02 1.89 -9.70
C LYS A 141 13.71 2.68 -9.56
N MET A 142 13.84 3.81 -8.89
CA MET A 142 12.75 4.73 -8.60
C MET A 142 12.97 6.06 -9.32
N ILE A 143 11.93 6.61 -9.93
CA ILE A 143 11.93 7.95 -10.52
C ILE A 143 10.63 8.66 -10.13
N ASN A 144 10.77 9.93 -9.79
CA ASN A 144 9.63 10.81 -9.53
C ASN A 144 9.34 11.64 -10.78
N VAL A 145 8.07 11.77 -11.10
CA VAL A 145 7.55 12.70 -12.11
C VAL A 145 6.83 13.82 -11.36
N SER A 146 7.28 15.07 -11.51
CA SER A 146 6.65 16.24 -10.87
C SER A 146 5.75 17.01 -11.85
N PRO A 147 4.83 17.86 -11.34
CA PRO A 147 4.02 18.76 -12.18
C PRO A 147 4.87 19.56 -13.16
N LYS A 148 5.93 20.22 -12.67
CA LYS A 148 6.88 20.99 -13.47
C LYS A 148 7.48 20.18 -14.62
N GLN A 149 7.79 18.90 -14.41
CA GLN A 149 8.33 18.05 -15.47
C GLN A 149 7.29 17.72 -16.54
N ILE A 150 6.03 17.54 -16.16
CA ILE A 150 4.94 17.32 -17.12
C ILE A 150 4.71 18.61 -17.93
N GLU A 151 4.63 19.75 -17.27
CA GLU A 151 4.41 21.05 -17.92
C GLU A 151 5.57 21.42 -18.85
N GLU A 152 6.80 21.46 -18.34
CA GLU A 152 7.95 21.97 -19.11
C GLU A 152 8.53 20.98 -20.11
N ARG A 153 8.45 19.67 -19.82
CA ARG A 153 9.12 18.64 -20.64
C ARG A 153 8.18 17.82 -21.50
N MET A 154 6.88 17.83 -21.19
CA MET A 154 5.85 17.14 -21.97
C MET A 154 4.85 18.13 -22.60
N GLY A 155 4.87 19.41 -22.23
CA GLY A 155 4.03 20.45 -22.82
C GLY A 155 2.55 20.30 -22.49
N LEU A 156 2.24 19.70 -21.34
CA LEU A 156 0.86 19.40 -20.93
C LEU A 156 0.42 20.31 -19.79
N THR A 157 -0.86 20.67 -19.79
CA THR A 157 -1.46 21.52 -18.78
C THR A 157 -2.30 20.72 -17.79
N LYS A 158 -2.42 21.27 -16.58
CA LYS A 158 -3.25 20.73 -15.53
C LYS A 158 -4.73 20.78 -15.93
N GLN A 159 -5.43 19.69 -15.68
CA GLN A 159 -6.87 19.60 -15.82
C GLN A 159 -7.53 19.68 -14.45
N ILE A 160 -8.62 20.45 -14.36
CA ILE A 160 -9.44 20.54 -13.14
C ILE A 160 -10.58 19.54 -13.24
N VAL A 161 -10.81 18.80 -12.16
CA VAL A 161 -11.89 17.81 -12.08
C VAL A 161 -13.21 18.55 -11.86
N SER A 162 -14.06 18.54 -12.89
CA SER A 162 -15.38 19.19 -12.88
C SER A 162 -16.50 18.27 -12.38
N HIS A 163 -16.29 16.94 -12.41
CA HIS A 163 -17.31 15.94 -12.08
C HIS A 163 -16.90 15.11 -10.86
N SER A 164 -17.78 15.06 -9.85
CA SER A 164 -17.61 14.25 -8.64
C SER A 164 -18.62 13.10 -8.54
N SER A 165 -19.57 13.01 -9.49
CA SER A 165 -20.58 11.97 -9.53
C SER A 165 -20.27 10.93 -10.60
N GLY A 166 -20.43 9.66 -10.26
CA GLY A 166 -20.15 8.54 -11.14
C GLY A 166 -20.65 7.23 -10.52
N ARG A 167 -20.34 6.12 -11.21
CA ARG A 167 -20.83 4.77 -10.86
C ARG A 167 -20.40 4.26 -9.48
N TYR A 168 -19.37 4.83 -8.87
CA TYR A 168 -18.88 4.44 -7.55
C TYR A 168 -19.24 5.44 -6.44
N SER A 169 -19.94 6.54 -6.73
CA SER A 169 -20.17 7.63 -5.77
C SER A 169 -20.84 7.17 -4.47
N SER A 170 -21.88 6.34 -4.54
CA SER A 170 -22.56 5.81 -3.36
C SER A 170 -21.66 4.87 -2.55
N TRP A 171 -20.82 4.08 -3.22
CA TRP A 171 -19.86 3.16 -2.61
C TRP A 171 -18.77 3.91 -1.85
N ILE A 172 -18.14 4.89 -2.49
CA ILE A 172 -17.09 5.71 -1.89
C ILE A 172 -17.60 6.36 -0.59
N LYS A 173 -18.80 6.97 -0.64
CA LYS A 173 -19.42 7.59 0.53
C LYS A 173 -19.62 6.60 1.67
N ARG A 174 -20.16 5.40 1.39
CA ARG A 174 -20.41 4.36 2.40
C ARG A 174 -19.10 3.80 2.99
N ILE A 175 -18.12 3.50 2.15
CA ILE A 175 -16.82 2.97 2.58
C ILE A 175 -16.15 3.94 3.55
N ILE A 176 -16.18 5.23 3.23
CA ILE A 176 -15.47 6.26 4.00
C ILE A 176 -16.20 6.61 5.29
N ASP A 177 -17.54 6.66 5.26
CA ASP A 177 -18.32 6.83 6.48
C ASP A 177 -18.04 5.70 7.49
N VAL A 178 -18.08 4.44 7.03
CA VAL A 178 -17.78 3.29 7.89
C VAL A 178 -16.32 3.32 8.36
N ALA A 179 -15.37 3.60 7.46
CA ALA A 179 -13.96 3.66 7.81
C ALA A 179 -13.65 4.77 8.83
N GLY A 180 -14.23 5.96 8.66
CA GLY A 180 -14.10 7.07 9.60
C GLY A 180 -14.67 6.74 10.99
N LYS A 181 -15.80 6.04 11.05
CA LYS A 181 -16.35 5.54 12.32
C LYS A 181 -15.42 4.53 13.00
N ILE A 182 -14.80 3.62 12.24
CA ILE A 182 -13.79 2.70 12.78
C ILE A 182 -12.60 3.48 13.32
N GLU A 183 -12.09 4.44 12.56
CA GLU A 183 -10.96 5.31 12.94
C GLU A 183 -11.19 6.02 14.27
N ILE A 184 -12.39 6.59 14.47
CA ILE A 184 -12.80 7.23 15.72
C ILE A 184 -12.76 6.23 16.88
N GLU A 185 -13.36 5.06 16.72
CA GLU A 185 -13.45 4.05 17.79
C GLU A 185 -12.08 3.47 18.18
N VAL A 186 -11.18 3.26 17.22
CA VAL A 186 -9.85 2.68 17.47
C VAL A 186 -8.79 3.74 17.77
N GLY A 187 -9.11 5.03 17.58
CA GLY A 187 -8.23 6.16 17.85
C GLY A 187 -7.01 6.22 16.93
N THR A 188 -7.21 5.94 15.64
CA THR A 188 -6.20 6.03 14.56
C THR A 188 -6.81 6.70 13.32
N VAL A 189 -5.99 7.04 12.33
CA VAL A 189 -6.44 7.63 11.05
C VAL A 189 -5.74 6.98 9.86
N GLY A 190 -6.37 7.02 8.68
CA GLY A 190 -5.85 6.48 7.44
C GLY A 190 -5.91 4.96 7.35
N ILE A 191 -6.98 4.30 7.84
CA ILE A 191 -7.07 2.83 7.79
C ILE A 191 -7.19 2.29 6.36
N LEU A 192 -7.65 3.12 5.42
CA LEU A 192 -7.74 2.80 3.98
C LEU A 192 -6.44 3.01 3.21
N THR A 193 -5.32 3.31 3.89
CA THR A 193 -3.98 3.42 3.27
C THR A 193 -3.09 2.24 3.68
N SER A 194 -2.21 1.81 2.76
CA SER A 194 -1.23 0.73 3.00
C SER A 194 -1.89 -0.57 3.52
N ASN A 195 -1.40 -1.16 4.61
CA ASN A 195 -2.00 -2.31 5.28
C ASN A 195 -2.62 -1.95 6.65
N LYS A 196 -2.91 -0.67 6.90
CA LYS A 196 -3.19 -0.17 8.23
C LYS A 196 -4.47 -0.74 8.84
N PHE A 197 -5.53 -0.91 8.04
CA PHE A 197 -6.73 -1.61 8.50
C PHE A 197 -6.43 -3.01 9.04
N TRP A 198 -5.54 -3.76 8.37
CA TRP A 198 -5.18 -5.10 8.82
C TRP A 198 -4.36 -5.08 10.11
N GLU A 199 -3.53 -4.06 10.30
CA GLU A 199 -2.81 -3.82 11.56
C GLU A 199 -3.79 -3.50 12.70
N VAL A 200 -4.86 -2.76 12.42
CA VAL A 200 -5.94 -2.50 13.38
C VAL A 200 -6.62 -3.80 13.82
N LEU A 201 -6.98 -4.69 12.88
CA LEU A 201 -7.59 -5.99 13.25
C LEU A 201 -6.66 -6.83 14.14
N VAL A 202 -5.37 -6.83 13.84
CA VAL A 202 -4.36 -7.51 14.67
C VAL A 202 -4.24 -6.85 16.04
N ALA A 203 -4.20 -5.52 16.10
CA ALA A 203 -4.07 -4.77 17.34
C ALA A 203 -5.28 -4.98 18.27
N LEU A 204 -6.49 -5.05 17.72
CA LEU A 204 -7.70 -5.37 18.49
C LEU A 204 -7.61 -6.74 19.19
N LYS A 205 -7.06 -7.77 18.51
CA LYS A 205 -6.84 -9.09 19.12
C LYS A 205 -5.79 -9.07 20.23
N LEU A 206 -4.84 -8.14 20.17
CA LEU A 206 -3.74 -8.03 21.15
C LEU A 206 -4.00 -6.99 22.25
N GLY A 207 -5.07 -6.20 22.15
CA GLY A 207 -5.30 -5.05 23.03
C GLY A 207 -4.27 -3.93 22.84
N HIS A 208 -3.67 -3.84 21.65
CA HIS A 208 -2.75 -2.77 21.27
C HIS A 208 -3.49 -1.61 20.60
N ARG A 209 -2.82 -0.45 20.45
CA ARG A 209 -3.26 0.71 19.69
C ARG A 209 -2.33 0.97 18.51
N VAL A 210 -2.87 1.03 17.30
CA VAL A 210 -2.13 1.38 16.08
C VAL A 210 -1.89 2.89 16.04
N GLN A 211 -0.65 3.28 15.73
CA GLN A 211 -0.21 4.67 15.70
C GLN A 211 -0.47 5.32 14.32
N SER A 212 -0.34 6.65 14.24
CA SER A 212 -0.41 7.37 12.95
C SER A 212 0.80 7.04 12.07
N GLU A 213 0.72 7.26 10.75
CA GLU A 213 1.83 6.94 9.82
C GLU A 213 3.12 7.75 10.10
N GLN A 214 3.01 8.86 10.83
CA GLN A 214 4.14 9.72 11.22
C GLN A 214 4.86 9.22 12.48
N ALA A 215 4.27 8.25 13.19
CA ALA A 215 4.87 7.68 14.38
C ALA A 215 6.07 6.80 14.02
N LYS A 216 7.03 6.73 14.94
CA LYS A 216 8.24 5.92 14.76
C LYS A 216 7.92 4.41 14.76
N HIS A 217 6.86 3.98 15.43
CA HIS A 217 6.50 2.58 15.66
C HIS A 217 5.05 2.34 15.27
N ASP A 218 4.72 1.11 14.88
CA ASP A 218 3.42 0.80 14.27
C ASP A 218 2.30 0.70 15.33
N ALA A 219 2.60 0.15 16.51
CA ALA A 219 1.62 0.01 17.59
C ALA A 219 2.24 0.08 18.99
N THR A 220 1.39 0.38 19.98
CA THR A 220 1.75 0.38 21.40
C THR A 220 0.74 -0.39 22.25
N ASP A 221 1.17 -1.03 23.33
CA ASP A 221 0.26 -1.57 24.34
C ASP A 221 -0.11 -0.53 25.42
N LYS A 222 -0.89 -0.94 26.43
CA LYS A 222 -1.28 -0.08 27.56
C LYS A 222 -0.12 0.29 28.48
N ALA A 223 0.97 -0.48 28.48
CA ALA A 223 2.17 -0.21 29.28
C ALA A 223 3.17 0.70 28.55
N GLY A 224 2.86 1.11 27.30
CA GLY A 224 3.74 1.94 26.48
C GLY A 224 4.82 1.15 25.75
N ASN A 225 4.76 -0.20 25.75
CA ASN A 225 5.66 -1.01 24.95
C ASN A 225 5.37 -0.81 23.46
N MET A 226 6.42 -0.72 22.65
CA MET A 226 6.32 -0.43 21.21
C MET A 226 6.54 -1.68 20.38
N TYR A 227 5.81 -1.77 19.28
CA TYR A 227 5.79 -2.93 18.40
C TYR A 227 5.87 -2.52 16.93
N GLU A 228 6.61 -3.29 16.16
CA GLU A 228 6.58 -3.26 14.70
C GLU A 228 5.64 -4.36 14.20
N TYR A 229 4.78 -4.04 13.23
CA TYR A 229 3.82 -4.95 12.65
C TYR A 229 4.24 -5.34 11.24
N LYS A 230 3.97 -6.60 10.89
CA LYS A 230 4.05 -7.11 9.53
C LYS A 230 2.86 -8.02 9.28
N VAL A 231 2.06 -7.65 8.28
CA VAL A 231 0.86 -8.40 7.90
C VAL A 231 1.06 -9.05 6.53
N ALA A 232 0.56 -10.26 6.34
CA ALA A 232 0.58 -10.98 5.07
C ALA A 232 -0.69 -11.81 4.85
N LYS A 233 -1.12 -11.98 3.58
CA LYS A 233 -2.22 -12.91 3.22
C LYS A 233 -1.81 -14.38 3.43
N GLY A 234 -0.52 -14.67 3.31
CA GLY A 234 0.05 -16.01 3.46
C GLY A 234 1.06 -16.12 4.60
N SER A 235 1.80 -17.22 4.62
CA SER A 235 2.79 -17.55 5.65
C SER A 235 4.18 -16.94 5.43
N SER A 236 4.26 -15.78 4.77
CA SER A 236 5.53 -15.13 4.39
C SER A 236 5.44 -13.62 4.52
N TRP A 237 6.30 -13.05 5.35
CA TRP A 237 6.37 -11.61 5.64
C TRP A 237 7.59 -10.98 4.99
N SER A 238 7.39 -9.88 4.27
CA SER A 238 8.46 -9.17 3.57
C SER A 238 9.04 -8.05 4.42
N PHE A 239 10.36 -8.04 4.55
CA PHE A 239 11.15 -6.97 5.13
C PHE A 239 11.92 -6.28 4.00
N GLN A 240 11.65 -5.00 3.78
CA GLN A 240 12.23 -4.23 2.67
C GLN A 240 13.32 -3.29 3.19
N ASP A 241 14.19 -2.86 2.28
CA ASP A 241 15.21 -1.82 2.51
C ASP A 241 16.05 -2.00 3.78
N ILE A 242 16.44 -3.25 4.06
CA ILE A 242 17.19 -3.62 5.25
C ILE A 242 18.52 -2.86 5.29
N SER A 243 18.59 -1.85 6.15
CA SER A 243 19.76 -1.02 6.46
C SER A 243 20.12 -1.17 7.94
N ASN A 244 21.27 -0.63 8.36
CA ASN A 244 21.63 -0.61 9.78
C ASN A 244 20.61 0.19 10.61
N ASP A 245 20.06 1.27 10.07
CA ASP A 245 19.05 2.09 10.74
C ASP A 245 17.74 1.35 10.94
N VAL A 246 17.25 0.67 9.89
CA VAL A 246 16.05 -0.18 9.96
C VAL A 246 16.24 -1.28 10.99
N LEU A 247 17.40 -1.95 10.99
CA LEU A 247 17.68 -3.00 11.97
C LEU A 247 17.82 -2.45 13.40
N ARG A 248 18.39 -1.25 13.58
CA ARG A 248 18.43 -0.58 14.90
C ARG A 248 17.04 -0.21 15.40
N LYS A 249 16.17 0.27 14.52
CA LYS A 249 14.75 0.51 14.84
C LYS A 249 14.10 -0.77 15.36
N TYR A 250 14.19 -1.88 14.63
CA TYR A 250 13.63 -3.15 15.07
C TYR A 250 14.17 -3.61 16.43
N LEU A 251 15.43 -3.35 16.74
CA LEU A 251 16.00 -3.69 18.05
C LEU A 251 15.49 -2.81 19.19
N SER A 252 14.91 -1.64 18.88
CA SER A 252 14.29 -0.75 19.88
C SER A 252 12.83 -1.09 20.20
N ASP A 253 12.21 -1.96 19.40
CA ASP A 253 10.87 -2.49 19.69
C ASP A 253 10.93 -3.61 20.74
N GLN A 254 9.84 -3.76 21.49
CA GLN A 254 9.68 -4.87 22.44
C GLN A 254 9.65 -6.20 21.69
N ASN A 255 8.82 -6.26 20.64
CA ASN A 255 8.68 -7.42 19.76
C ASN A 255 8.27 -6.99 18.34
N ILE A 256 8.50 -7.89 17.38
CA ILE A 256 7.90 -7.78 16.05
C ILE A 256 6.68 -8.70 16.00
N ILE A 257 5.52 -8.14 15.65
CA ILE A 257 4.26 -8.84 15.47
C ILE A 257 4.13 -9.26 14.01
N LEU A 258 4.03 -10.56 13.77
CA LEU A 258 3.90 -11.15 12.43
C LEU A 258 2.54 -11.81 12.32
N ALA A 259 1.64 -11.22 11.54
CA ALA A 259 0.27 -11.68 11.41
C ALA A 259 -0.05 -12.23 10.02
N CYS A 260 -0.77 -13.35 9.98
CA CYS A 260 -1.43 -13.85 8.78
C CYS A 260 -2.89 -13.38 8.83
N VAL A 261 -3.38 -12.77 7.75
CA VAL A 261 -4.78 -12.33 7.63
C VAL A 261 -5.46 -12.93 6.41
N ASP A 262 -6.75 -13.19 6.52
CA ASP A 262 -7.64 -13.30 5.39
C ASP A 262 -8.18 -11.93 5.04
N LYS A 263 -7.82 -11.43 3.86
CA LYS A 263 -8.31 -10.12 3.39
C LYS A 263 -9.70 -10.21 2.80
N ASP A 264 -10.10 -11.39 2.34
CA ASP A 264 -11.41 -11.60 1.72
C ASP A 264 -12.46 -11.74 2.84
N ASP A 265 -12.08 -12.42 3.93
CA ASP A 265 -12.96 -12.67 5.07
C ASP A 265 -12.83 -11.71 6.26
N PHE A 266 -11.92 -10.74 6.19
CA PHE A 266 -11.62 -9.80 7.27
C PHE A 266 -11.18 -10.50 8.57
N LEU A 267 -10.44 -11.60 8.44
CA LEU A 267 -10.08 -12.49 9.55
C LEU A 267 -8.59 -12.40 9.86
N VAL A 268 -8.23 -12.25 11.13
CA VAL A 268 -6.85 -12.56 11.55
C VAL A 268 -6.75 -14.08 11.68
N LYS A 269 -5.87 -14.73 10.92
CA LYS A 269 -5.70 -16.19 10.99
C LYS A 269 -4.72 -16.59 12.08
N LYS A 270 -3.55 -15.94 12.11
CA LYS A 270 -2.46 -16.29 13.04
C LYS A 270 -1.68 -15.06 13.46
N ILE A 271 -1.25 -15.02 14.72
CA ILE A 271 -0.33 -13.97 15.21
C ILE A 271 0.86 -14.62 15.89
N TYR A 272 2.05 -14.25 15.42
CA TYR A 272 3.33 -14.65 16.01
C TYR A 272 3.98 -13.44 16.68
N VAL A 273 4.49 -13.64 17.90
CA VAL A 273 5.30 -12.66 18.63
C VAL A 273 6.75 -13.07 18.56
N ALA A 274 7.54 -12.29 17.81
CA ALA A 274 8.94 -12.59 17.57
C ALA A 274 9.86 -11.68 18.39
N ASN A 275 10.90 -12.28 18.97
CA ASN A 275 11.96 -11.54 19.63
C ASN A 275 12.78 -10.76 18.59
N THR A 276 12.99 -9.47 18.84
CA THR A 276 13.62 -8.54 17.89
C THR A 276 15.06 -8.93 17.55
N LYS A 277 15.88 -9.30 18.55
CA LYS A 277 17.26 -9.76 18.36
C LYS A 277 17.35 -10.98 17.45
N LYS A 278 16.45 -11.96 17.64
CA LYS A 278 16.40 -13.18 16.81
C LYS A 278 15.99 -12.87 15.37
N ILE A 279 14.97 -12.03 15.17
CA ILE A 279 14.55 -11.61 13.82
C ILE A 279 15.69 -10.87 13.11
N VAL A 280 16.32 -9.91 13.77
CA VAL A 280 17.42 -9.12 13.20
C VAL A 280 18.61 -10.03 12.84
N GLY A 281 18.95 -10.99 13.71
CA GLY A 281 19.98 -12.00 13.41
C GLY A 281 19.65 -12.81 12.15
N LEU A 282 18.40 -13.24 12.01
CA LEU A 282 17.94 -14.02 10.86
C LEU A 282 17.90 -13.19 9.56
N LEU A 283 17.42 -11.95 9.62
CA LEU A 283 17.44 -11.02 8.49
C LEU A 283 18.86 -10.77 7.98
N ARG A 284 19.82 -10.55 8.90
CA ARG A 284 21.24 -10.41 8.53
C ARG A 284 21.78 -11.67 7.86
N LYS A 285 21.50 -12.85 8.42
CA LYS A 285 21.93 -14.13 7.85
C LYS A 285 21.39 -14.31 6.43
N LYS A 286 20.08 -14.20 6.23
CA LYS A 286 19.43 -14.37 4.92
C LYS A 286 19.87 -13.31 3.91
N LEU A 287 20.14 -12.06 4.35
CA LEU A 287 20.68 -11.03 3.47
C LEU A 287 22.11 -11.35 3.02
N ARG A 288 22.98 -11.87 3.90
CA ARG A 288 24.31 -12.35 3.50
C ARG A 288 24.24 -13.51 2.51
N GLU A 289 23.37 -14.49 2.76
CA GLU A 289 23.15 -15.62 1.84
C GLU A 289 22.66 -15.14 0.47
N LYS A 290 21.72 -14.18 0.44
CA LYS A 290 21.25 -13.53 -0.80
C LYS A 290 22.41 -12.87 -1.54
N LYS A 291 23.25 -12.09 -0.85
CA LYS A 291 24.43 -11.44 -1.45
C LYS A 291 25.41 -12.46 -2.04
N ARG A 292 25.73 -13.52 -1.30
CA ARG A 292 26.62 -14.59 -1.77
C ARG A 292 26.07 -15.24 -3.04
N ARG A 293 24.79 -15.62 -3.03
CA ARG A 293 24.13 -16.25 -4.19
C ARG A 293 24.10 -15.35 -5.42
N TYR A 294 23.88 -14.04 -5.24
CA TYR A 294 23.91 -13.09 -6.35
C TYR A 294 25.33 -12.91 -6.90
N SER A 295 26.32 -12.79 -6.02
CA SER A 295 27.74 -12.70 -6.41
C SER A 295 28.20 -13.92 -7.21
N LEU A 296 27.80 -15.14 -6.83
CA LEU A 296 28.09 -16.37 -7.60
C LEU A 296 27.48 -16.36 -9.02
N LEU A 297 26.44 -15.55 -9.25
CA LEU A 297 25.80 -15.37 -10.55
C LEU A 297 26.33 -14.14 -11.32
N GLY A 298 27.38 -13.49 -10.83
CA GLY A 298 27.88 -12.22 -11.38
C GLY A 298 26.87 -11.07 -11.28
N LYS A 299 25.90 -11.15 -10.37
CA LYS A 299 24.83 -10.16 -10.18
C LYS A 299 25.00 -9.43 -8.86
N GLU A 300 24.52 -8.19 -8.82
CA GLU A 300 24.42 -7.43 -7.57
C GLU A 300 23.02 -7.52 -6.95
N VAL A 301 22.96 -7.49 -5.61
CA VAL A 301 21.68 -7.44 -4.90
C VAL A 301 21.07 -6.05 -5.06
N ARG A 302 20.13 -5.94 -5.99
CA ARG A 302 19.37 -4.71 -6.24
C ARG A 302 18.57 -4.25 -5.01
N ARG A 303 17.64 -5.08 -4.52
CA ARG A 303 16.86 -4.78 -3.29
C ARG A 303 17.32 -5.57 -2.09
N LYS A 304 17.60 -4.86 -1.00
CA LYS A 304 17.85 -5.42 0.34
C LYS A 304 16.53 -5.86 1.00
N GLN A 305 15.80 -6.72 0.29
CA GLN A 305 14.53 -7.29 0.72
C GLN A 305 14.71 -8.77 1.02
N ILE A 306 14.15 -9.20 2.16
CA ILE A 306 14.14 -10.58 2.63
C ILE A 306 12.74 -10.93 3.10
N SER A 307 12.31 -12.15 2.80
CA SER A 307 11.06 -12.70 3.33
C SER A 307 11.37 -13.73 4.42
N LEU A 308 10.59 -13.67 5.50
CA LEU A 308 10.58 -14.67 6.56
C LEU A 308 9.31 -15.51 6.44
N THR A 309 9.45 -16.82 6.52
CA THR A 309 8.38 -17.80 6.42
C THR A 309 8.03 -18.38 7.80
N VAL A 310 6.93 -19.11 7.93
CA VAL A 310 6.64 -19.85 9.18
C VAL A 310 7.77 -20.81 9.56
N LYS A 311 8.46 -21.45 8.60
CA LYS A 311 9.63 -22.29 8.89
C LYS A 311 10.76 -21.49 9.54
N ASP A 312 10.99 -20.27 9.07
CA ASP A 312 11.98 -19.37 9.67
C ASP A 312 11.62 -19.01 11.11
N LEU A 313 10.33 -18.76 11.39
CA LEU A 313 9.86 -18.46 12.74
C LEU A 313 9.99 -19.66 13.68
N ARG A 314 9.74 -20.88 13.21
CA ARG A 314 10.00 -22.11 13.97
C ARG A 314 11.47 -22.26 14.34
N ASN A 315 12.38 -21.98 13.39
CA ASN A 315 13.83 -22.08 13.63
C ASN A 315 14.33 -21.15 14.75
N ILE A 316 13.69 -19.98 14.92
CA ILE A 316 14.04 -19.05 16.00
C ILE A 316 13.15 -19.20 17.25
N ARG A 317 12.30 -20.24 17.28
CA ARG A 317 11.36 -20.57 18.36
C ARG A 317 10.44 -19.39 18.71
N THR A 318 9.87 -18.77 17.68
CA THR A 318 8.85 -17.72 17.82
C THR A 318 7.57 -18.28 18.44
N LYS A 319 6.93 -17.51 19.33
CA LYS A 319 5.66 -17.89 19.96
C LYS A 319 4.48 -17.59 19.04
N LEU A 320 3.66 -18.59 18.74
CA LEU A 320 2.30 -18.40 18.21
C LEU A 320 1.41 -18.03 19.40
N ILE A 321 0.76 -16.88 19.35
CA ILE A 321 -0.06 -16.37 20.47
C ILE A 321 -1.55 -16.33 20.14
N TYR A 322 -1.89 -16.45 18.86
CA TYR A 322 -3.26 -16.47 18.39
C TYR A 322 -3.34 -17.33 17.13
N SER A 323 -4.36 -18.19 17.06
CA SER A 323 -4.80 -18.90 15.87
C SER A 323 -6.32 -18.83 15.85
N ALA A 324 -6.90 -18.41 14.74
CA ALA A 324 -8.29 -18.74 14.46
C ALA A 324 -8.32 -20.22 14.07
N ASP A 325 -9.23 -20.98 14.66
CA ASP A 325 -9.52 -22.36 14.29
C ASP A 325 -10.30 -22.42 12.97
#